data_AF-A0A3R7LCU6-F1
#
_entry.id   AF-A0A3R7LCU6-F1
#
_cell.length_a   1.000
_cell.length_b   1.000
_cell.length_c   1.000
_cell.angle_alpha   90.00
_cell.angle_beta   90.00
_cell.angle_gamma   90.00
#
_symmetry.space_group_name_H-M   'P 1'
#
loop_
_entity.id
_entity.type
_entity.pdbx_description
1 polymer ?
#
loop_
_entity_poly.entity_id
_entity_poly.type
_entity_poly.pdbx_seq_one_letter_code
_entity_poly.pdbx_strand_id
1 'polypeptide(L)'
;RAEELNRQLLDRERELEEVRNAHEEVKTRSLNELNDQAEELNRQLEELRAENEQLRAGDEEKVRELNELNDQVEFMKCQLEQLRAENEQLLSQLTAAEPSVRLGDIVRTRHRCSLSLFGLGDALVGNLEVLRSAVTMDVASAVGVGVEDVDGVEFGANASFCEVGVSHDVCLSEEEIDRRLSRCPFMSVRRLISPSVAAEDALERAHAMVDVLSKLEACGVDPLLNVVVEEYMSRLVLEQSAMALRLERALEGFRFLGTAHQRRELDLLEELDERATEYTDMLEKTEEMMQMLEEARQAECSARNDLYKREEALLELERRRDVEVRDLESMTHAHRNLLQSVRYSQEMLSNNQVAGLLREAERVSDLQRQTALLEQENGALRQEMAQRAVAHREAMEVLNNKVATLMEELEVKGTEYTETLGKLEEFVGLLEASRAAEKAALMTLERREQELFELQAAHDEEMRELEGAMRQLDLLSLPLQEGYGDARAAEAPPGTTPDSGDAGVVRSMRQQLERLKREKEALAMELEVKGRQHDDAMDVLNRNIGDLMGELDSRIRGCQVSATSAKELLRDIAMLRSAEEEDDESNEGE
;
A
#
# COMPACT_ATOMS: atom_id res chain seq x y z
N ARG A 1 18.93 -70.57 -75.75
CA ARG A 1 18.26 -71.24 -74.60
C ARG A 1 19.15 -71.31 -73.37
N ALA A 2 20.18 -72.16 -73.29
CA ALA A 2 21.04 -72.22 -72.08
C ALA A 2 21.81 -70.92 -71.80
N GLU A 3 22.44 -70.32 -72.82
CA GLU A 3 23.13 -69.02 -72.69
C GLU A 3 22.19 -67.85 -72.38
N GLU A 4 20.96 -67.93 -72.88
CA GLU A 4 19.92 -66.92 -72.68
C GLU A 4 19.34 -66.97 -71.27
N LEU A 5 19.15 -68.18 -70.73
CA LEU A 5 18.82 -68.41 -69.32
C LEU A 5 19.95 -67.92 -68.41
N ASN A 6 21.22 -68.17 -68.76
CA ASN A 6 22.35 -67.65 -67.99
C ASN A 6 22.43 -66.12 -67.98
N ARG A 7 22.12 -65.45 -69.11
CA ARG A 7 22.03 -63.98 -69.12
C ARG A 7 20.89 -63.48 -68.23
N GLN A 8 19.70 -64.09 -68.32
CA GLN A 8 18.56 -63.74 -67.47
C GLN A 8 18.83 -63.98 -65.97
N LEU A 9 19.60 -65.03 -65.63
CA LEU A 9 20.03 -65.29 -64.25
C LEU A 9 21.01 -64.22 -63.76
N LEU A 10 22.02 -63.86 -64.57
CA LEU A 10 22.98 -62.81 -64.21
C LEU A 10 22.31 -61.43 -64.06
N ASP A 11 21.37 -61.09 -64.92
CA ASP A 11 20.64 -59.82 -64.81
C ASP A 11 19.75 -59.80 -63.57
N ARG A 12 19.08 -60.93 -63.24
CA ARG A 12 18.34 -61.05 -61.98
C ARG A 12 19.23 -61.02 -60.74
N GLU A 13 20.41 -61.61 -60.78
CA GLU A 13 21.37 -61.53 -59.67
C GLU A 13 21.80 -60.09 -59.41
N ARG A 14 22.04 -59.30 -60.47
CA ARG A 14 22.33 -57.87 -60.35
C ARG A 14 21.16 -57.08 -59.81
N GLU A 15 19.94 -57.30 -60.32
CA GLU A 15 18.73 -56.63 -59.82
C GLU A 15 18.51 -56.94 -58.32
N LEU A 16 18.74 -58.19 -57.90
CA LEU A 16 18.65 -58.58 -56.49
C LEU A 16 19.72 -57.91 -55.62
N GLU A 17 20.93 -57.74 -56.14
CA GLU A 17 22.02 -57.06 -55.44
C GLU A 17 21.76 -55.55 -55.33
N GLU A 18 21.25 -54.91 -56.37
CA GLU A 18 20.82 -53.51 -56.36
C GLU A 18 19.67 -53.27 -55.38
N VAL A 19 18.65 -54.14 -55.36
CA VAL A 19 17.53 -54.03 -54.41
C VAL A 19 18.00 -54.24 -52.97
N ARG A 20 18.94 -55.16 -52.73
CA ARG A 20 19.55 -55.35 -51.39
C ARG A 20 20.32 -54.12 -50.94
N ASN A 21 21.13 -53.54 -51.81
CA ASN A 21 21.89 -52.33 -51.49
C ASN A 21 20.94 -51.15 -51.22
N ALA A 22 19.91 -50.95 -52.05
CA ALA A 22 18.90 -49.92 -51.83
C ALA A 22 18.14 -50.13 -50.51
N HIS A 23 17.83 -51.38 -50.15
CA HIS A 23 17.19 -51.69 -48.88
C HIS A 23 18.10 -51.39 -47.68
N GLU A 24 19.38 -51.75 -47.73
CA GLU A 24 20.34 -51.44 -46.66
C GLU A 24 20.60 -49.92 -46.56
N GLU A 25 20.63 -49.19 -47.68
CA GLU A 25 20.71 -47.73 -47.67
C GLU A 25 19.48 -47.07 -47.01
N VAL A 26 18.28 -47.53 -47.34
CA VAL A 26 17.05 -47.00 -46.70
C VAL A 26 17.05 -47.34 -45.21
N LYS A 27 17.41 -48.58 -44.85
CA LYS A 27 17.46 -49.04 -43.46
C LYS A 27 18.49 -48.26 -42.64
N THR A 28 19.69 -48.00 -43.19
CA THR A 28 20.72 -47.20 -42.51
C THR A 28 20.29 -45.76 -42.34
N ARG A 29 19.63 -45.14 -43.33
CA ARG A 29 19.05 -43.80 -43.19
C ARG A 29 17.99 -43.76 -42.09
N SER A 30 17.03 -44.68 -42.09
CA SER A 30 15.99 -44.74 -41.05
C SER A 30 16.57 -45.00 -39.66
N LEU A 31 17.62 -45.83 -39.54
CA LEU A 31 18.30 -46.06 -38.26
C LEU A 31 19.03 -44.82 -37.76
N ASN A 32 19.68 -44.06 -38.65
CA ASN A 32 20.34 -42.81 -38.28
C ASN A 32 19.32 -41.75 -37.85
N GLU A 33 18.22 -41.59 -38.58
CA GLU A 33 17.15 -40.65 -38.22
C GLU A 33 16.55 -40.97 -36.83
N LEU A 34 16.33 -42.26 -36.54
CA LEU A 34 15.88 -42.69 -35.21
C LEU A 34 16.93 -42.47 -34.13
N ASN A 35 18.22 -42.64 -34.45
CA ASN A 35 19.31 -42.39 -33.52
C ASN A 35 19.43 -40.89 -33.19
N ASP A 36 19.34 -40.02 -34.20
CA ASP A 36 19.37 -38.56 -34.02
C ASP A 36 18.18 -38.09 -33.16
N GLN A 37 16.99 -38.66 -33.38
CA GLN A 37 15.81 -38.39 -32.53
C GLN A 37 16.02 -38.87 -31.09
N ALA A 38 16.63 -40.03 -30.89
CA ALA A 38 16.92 -40.55 -29.56
C ALA A 38 17.96 -39.69 -28.81
N GLU A 39 18.98 -39.18 -29.51
CA GLU A 39 19.96 -38.26 -28.95
C GLU A 39 19.34 -36.93 -28.55
N GLU A 40 18.47 -36.36 -29.39
CA GLU A 40 17.76 -35.12 -29.09
C GLU A 40 16.81 -35.27 -27.90
N LEU A 41 16.07 -36.38 -27.80
CA LEU A 41 15.22 -36.67 -26.65
C LEU A 41 16.06 -36.86 -25.37
N ASN A 42 17.22 -37.50 -25.45
CA ASN A 42 18.12 -37.63 -24.30
C ASN A 42 18.66 -36.28 -23.84
N ARG A 43 19.02 -35.38 -24.76
CA ARG A 43 19.44 -34.01 -24.45
C ARG A 43 18.34 -33.24 -23.70
N GLN A 44 17.09 -33.32 -24.18
CA GLN A 44 15.95 -32.69 -23.52
C GLN A 44 15.69 -33.27 -22.12
N LEU A 45 15.85 -34.59 -21.94
CA LEU A 45 15.74 -35.22 -20.63
C LEU A 45 16.84 -34.77 -19.66
N GLU A 46 18.06 -34.55 -20.14
CA GLU A 46 19.15 -34.01 -19.32
C GLU A 46 18.90 -32.55 -18.91
N GLU A 47 18.38 -31.72 -19.82
CA GLU A 47 17.99 -30.34 -19.53
C GLU A 47 16.88 -30.27 -18.49
N LEU A 48 15.81 -31.05 -18.66
CA LEU A 48 14.72 -31.12 -17.69
C LEU A 48 15.18 -31.65 -16.32
N ARG A 49 16.16 -32.56 -16.29
CA ARG A 49 16.75 -33.03 -15.02
C ARG A 49 17.53 -31.93 -14.33
N ALA A 50 18.35 -31.19 -15.07
CA ALA A 50 19.12 -30.06 -14.53
C ALA A 50 18.19 -28.96 -14.01
N GLU A 51 17.11 -28.65 -14.72
CA GLU A 51 16.09 -27.69 -14.28
C GLU A 51 15.40 -28.15 -12.99
N ASN A 52 15.00 -29.42 -12.91
CA ASN A 52 14.43 -29.99 -11.68
C ASN A 52 15.39 -29.96 -10.48
N GLU A 53 16.69 -30.19 -10.70
CA GLU A 53 17.69 -30.08 -9.65
C GLU A 53 17.85 -28.63 -9.16
N GLN A 54 17.81 -27.66 -10.06
CA GLN A 54 17.85 -26.23 -9.70
C GLN A 54 16.60 -25.80 -8.93
N LEU A 55 15.42 -26.24 -9.35
CA LEU A 55 14.17 -25.96 -8.64
C LEU A 55 14.19 -26.55 -7.23
N ARG A 56 14.66 -27.80 -7.07
CA ARG A 56 14.82 -28.42 -5.75
C ARG A 56 15.78 -27.65 -4.85
N ALA A 57 16.92 -27.21 -5.38
CA ALA A 57 17.86 -26.41 -4.61
C ALA A 57 17.25 -25.07 -4.17
N GLY A 58 16.49 -24.41 -5.05
CA GLY A 58 15.75 -23.18 -4.72
C GLY A 58 14.67 -23.39 -3.67
N ASP A 59 13.94 -24.51 -3.72
CA ASP A 59 12.94 -24.86 -2.71
C ASP A 59 13.59 -25.15 -1.35
N GLU A 60 14.74 -25.84 -1.32
CA GLU A 60 15.50 -26.06 -0.10
C GLU A 60 16.02 -24.75 0.52
N GLU A 61 16.37 -23.76 -0.29
CA GLU A 61 16.72 -22.41 0.17
C GLU A 61 15.52 -21.68 0.78
N LYS A 62 14.39 -21.65 0.07
CA LYS A 62 13.16 -21.03 0.58
C LYS A 62 12.66 -21.67 1.87
N VAL A 63 12.76 -23.00 1.99
CA VAL A 63 12.40 -23.71 3.23
C VAL A 63 13.30 -23.30 4.38
N ARG A 64 14.60 -23.08 4.14
CA ARG A 64 15.52 -22.56 5.17
C ARG A 64 15.14 -21.16 5.61
N GLU A 65 14.88 -20.25 4.66
CA GLU A 65 14.45 -18.88 4.96
C GLU A 65 13.13 -18.84 5.74
N LEU A 66 12.15 -19.69 5.35
CA LEU A 66 10.88 -19.81 6.07
C LEU A 66 11.07 -20.30 7.52
N ASN A 67 11.97 -21.25 7.76
CA ASN A 67 12.28 -21.71 9.11
C ASN A 67 12.91 -20.60 9.95
N GLU A 68 13.85 -19.83 9.40
CA GLU A 68 14.47 -18.69 10.09
C GLU A 68 13.45 -17.60 10.43
N LEU A 69 12.54 -17.28 9.51
CA LEU A 69 11.43 -16.35 9.77
C LEU A 69 10.49 -16.88 10.85
N ASN A 70 10.17 -18.17 10.82
CA ASN A 70 9.32 -18.79 11.83
C ASN A 70 9.97 -18.72 13.23
N ASP A 71 11.28 -18.96 13.33
CA ASP A 71 12.01 -18.83 14.59
C ASP A 71 11.99 -17.38 15.13
N GLN A 72 12.09 -16.39 14.24
CA GLN A 72 11.95 -14.97 14.62
C GLN A 72 10.54 -14.64 15.12
N VAL A 73 9.51 -15.18 14.46
CA VAL A 73 8.11 -15.01 14.90
C VAL A 73 7.89 -15.62 16.27
N GLU A 74 8.39 -16.82 16.52
CA GLU A 74 8.28 -17.46 17.84
C GLU A 74 9.04 -16.67 18.92
N PHE A 75 10.22 -16.14 18.60
CA PHE A 75 10.94 -15.24 19.50
C PHE A 75 10.14 -13.98 19.85
N MET A 76 9.55 -13.31 18.86
CA MET A 76 8.69 -12.14 19.09
C MET A 76 7.44 -12.48 19.90
N LYS A 77 6.81 -13.64 19.65
CA LYS A 77 5.68 -14.11 20.47
C LYS A 77 6.08 -14.27 21.93
N CYS A 78 7.23 -14.87 22.20
CA CYS A 78 7.73 -15.04 23.57
C CYS A 78 8.00 -13.69 24.25
N GLN A 79 8.52 -12.70 23.52
CA GLN A 79 8.68 -11.34 24.06
C GLN A 79 7.34 -10.68 24.38
N LEU A 80 6.34 -10.83 23.51
CA LEU A 80 4.99 -10.30 23.76
C LEU A 80 4.33 -10.96 24.98
N GLU A 81 4.49 -12.27 25.16
CA GLU A 81 3.99 -12.97 26.34
C GLU A 81 4.67 -12.50 27.62
N GLN A 82 5.98 -12.26 27.59
CA GLN A 82 6.70 -11.67 28.72
C GLN A 82 6.17 -10.28 29.07
N LEU A 83 6.03 -9.39 28.09
CA LEU A 83 5.49 -8.04 28.30
C LEU A 83 4.03 -8.06 28.80
N ARG A 84 3.22 -9.02 28.33
CA ARG A 84 1.85 -9.21 28.84
C ARG A 84 1.86 -9.64 30.30
N ALA A 85 2.71 -10.61 30.67
CA ALA A 85 2.84 -11.05 32.05
C ALA A 85 3.36 -9.92 32.96
N GLU A 86 4.30 -9.10 32.49
CA GLU A 86 4.78 -7.92 33.22
C GLU A 86 3.65 -6.89 33.43
N ASN A 87 2.85 -6.62 32.40
CA ASN A 87 1.69 -5.73 32.52
C ASN A 87 0.63 -6.27 33.49
N GLU A 88 0.33 -7.57 33.45
CA GLU A 88 -0.59 -8.20 34.41
C GLU A 88 -0.08 -8.11 35.85
N GLN A 89 1.24 -8.25 36.05
CA GLN A 89 1.87 -8.05 37.36
C GLN A 89 1.76 -6.60 37.83
N LEU A 90 2.01 -5.62 36.95
CA LEU A 90 1.86 -4.20 37.26
C LEU A 90 0.41 -3.84 37.61
N LEU A 91 -0.56 -4.37 36.85
CA LEU A 91 -2.00 -4.21 37.14
C LEU A 91 -2.39 -4.84 38.49
N SER A 92 -1.83 -6.01 38.82
CA SER A 92 -2.03 -6.67 40.11
C SER A 92 -1.43 -5.86 41.26
N GLN A 93 -0.27 -5.23 41.04
CA GLN A 93 0.36 -4.33 42.02
C GLN A 93 -0.48 -3.05 42.22
N LEU A 94 -1.01 -2.48 41.13
CA LEU A 94 -1.86 -1.28 41.19
C LEU A 94 -3.16 -1.56 41.96
N THR A 95 -3.83 -2.68 41.65
CA THR A 95 -5.06 -3.10 42.33
C THR A 95 -4.85 -3.51 43.79
N ALA A 96 -3.68 -4.03 44.15
CA ALA A 96 -3.32 -4.30 45.54
C ALA A 96 -2.93 -3.04 46.34
N ALA A 97 -2.48 -1.98 45.65
CA ALA A 97 -2.08 -0.71 46.25
C ALA A 97 -3.26 0.23 46.54
N GLU A 98 -4.45 0.00 45.97
CA GLU A 98 -5.65 0.80 46.22
C GLU A 98 -6.63 0.12 47.18
N PRO A 99 -6.69 0.51 48.47
CA PRO A 99 -7.89 0.29 49.26
C PRO A 99 -8.87 1.44 49.01
N SER A 100 -10.04 1.11 48.45
CA SER A 100 -11.31 1.85 48.58
C SER A 100 -11.36 3.28 48.03
N VAL A 101 -11.64 3.40 46.74
CA VAL A 101 -12.41 4.52 46.19
C VAL A 101 -13.54 3.94 45.36
N ARG A 102 -14.80 4.14 45.78
CA ARG A 102 -15.95 3.78 44.95
C ARG A 102 -16.25 4.98 44.05
N LEU A 103 -16.56 4.72 42.78
CA LEU A 103 -17.12 5.73 41.88
C LEU A 103 -18.32 6.40 42.59
N GLY A 104 -18.23 7.71 42.84
CA GLY A 104 -19.26 8.50 43.52
C GLY A 104 -18.96 8.93 44.96
N ASP A 105 -17.78 8.64 45.52
CA ASP A 105 -17.36 9.24 46.79
C ASP A 105 -16.99 10.72 46.56
N ILE A 106 -17.66 11.65 47.27
CA ILE A 106 -17.38 13.08 47.16
C ILE A 106 -16.27 13.43 48.16
N VAL A 107 -15.15 13.94 47.65
CA VAL A 107 -14.00 14.39 48.45
C VAL A 107 -13.98 15.91 48.46
N ARG A 108 -13.63 16.50 49.62
CA ARG A 108 -13.53 17.95 49.79
C ARG A 108 -12.08 18.37 49.95
N THR A 109 -11.58 19.16 49.02
CA THR A 109 -10.22 19.69 48.98
C THR A 109 -10.22 21.21 49.20
N ARG A 110 -9.07 21.76 49.61
CA ARG A 110 -8.91 23.20 49.83
C ARG A 110 -7.82 23.73 48.92
N HIS A 111 -8.17 24.71 48.09
CA HIS A 111 -7.30 25.24 47.06
C HIS A 111 -7.03 26.71 47.27
N ARG A 112 -5.81 27.14 46.94
CA ARG A 112 -5.40 28.54 46.99
C ARG A 112 -5.40 29.13 45.58
N CYS A 113 -6.34 30.02 45.33
CA CYS A 113 -6.48 30.70 44.05
C CYS A 113 -5.76 32.05 44.08
N SER A 114 -4.92 32.31 43.07
CA SER A 114 -4.28 33.62 42.90
C SER A 114 -5.19 34.54 42.09
N LEU A 115 -5.73 35.57 42.75
CA LEU A 115 -6.50 36.61 42.10
C LEU A 115 -5.50 37.65 41.59
N SER A 116 -4.92 37.39 40.42
CA SER A 116 -3.88 38.22 39.77
C SER A 116 -4.43 39.56 39.26
N LEU A 117 -5.12 40.29 40.13
CA LEU A 117 -5.83 41.53 39.83
C LEU A 117 -5.44 42.59 40.87
N PHE A 118 -4.96 43.73 40.38
CA PHE A 118 -4.65 44.90 41.21
C PHE A 118 -5.95 45.65 41.58
N GLY A 119 -6.06 46.17 42.81
CA GLY A 119 -7.20 47.01 43.24
C GLY A 119 -8.34 46.27 43.97
N LEU A 120 -8.21 44.97 44.22
CA LEU A 120 -9.20 44.18 44.97
C LEU A 120 -9.41 44.62 46.42
N GLY A 121 -8.42 45.30 47.03
CA GLY A 121 -8.49 45.80 48.40
C GLY A 121 -9.62 46.80 48.63
N ASP A 122 -9.91 47.65 47.66
CA ASP A 122 -10.97 48.67 47.77
C ASP A 122 -12.37 48.04 47.53
N ALA A 123 -12.45 47.00 46.70
CA ALA A 123 -13.69 46.25 46.44
C ALA A 123 -14.12 45.37 47.65
N LEU A 124 -13.16 44.88 48.44
CA LEU A 124 -13.41 44.12 49.67
C LEU A 124 -14.13 44.95 50.75
N VAL A 125 -13.83 46.25 50.87
CA VAL A 125 -14.37 47.13 51.92
C VAL A 125 -15.82 47.51 51.65
N GLY A 126 -16.25 47.48 50.38
CA GLY A 126 -17.60 47.88 49.96
C GLY A 126 -18.59 46.73 49.72
N ASN A 127 -18.14 45.58 49.17
CA ASN A 127 -19.04 44.54 48.62
C ASN A 127 -18.49 43.11 48.75
N LEU A 128 -18.12 42.70 49.97
CA LEU A 128 -17.52 41.39 50.25
C LEU A 128 -18.37 40.20 49.75
N GLU A 129 -19.69 40.24 49.94
CA GLU A 129 -20.59 39.14 49.56
C GLU A 129 -20.73 38.99 48.04
N VAL A 130 -20.71 40.09 47.29
CA VAL A 130 -20.76 40.08 45.83
C VAL A 130 -19.47 39.52 45.25
N LEU A 131 -18.33 39.87 45.88
CA LEU A 131 -17.03 39.34 45.49
C LEU A 131 -16.91 37.83 45.80
N ARG A 132 -17.41 37.38 46.96
CA ARG A 132 -17.49 35.94 47.29
C ARG A 132 -18.30 35.19 46.23
N SER A 133 -19.49 35.67 45.91
CA SER A 133 -20.36 35.04 44.90
C SER A 133 -19.69 34.97 43.52
N ALA A 134 -18.99 36.02 43.10
CA ALA A 134 -18.26 36.02 41.83
C ALA A 134 -17.09 35.02 41.80
N VAL A 135 -16.34 34.90 42.90
CA VAL A 135 -15.28 33.89 43.05
C VAL A 135 -15.86 32.49 43.01
N THR A 136 -16.95 32.23 43.74
CA THR A 136 -17.62 30.92 43.74
C THR A 136 -18.06 30.51 42.34
N MET A 137 -18.61 31.45 41.57
CA MET A 137 -19.07 31.19 40.19
C MET A 137 -17.91 30.91 39.22
N ASP A 138 -16.82 31.67 39.31
CA ASP A 138 -15.63 31.45 38.48
C ASP A 138 -14.91 30.14 38.84
N VAL A 139 -14.85 29.78 40.12
CA VAL A 139 -14.27 28.50 40.60
C VAL A 139 -15.12 27.31 40.16
N ALA A 140 -16.44 27.39 40.36
CA ALA A 140 -17.37 26.34 39.92
C ALA A 140 -17.27 26.10 38.41
N SER A 141 -17.22 27.17 37.62
CA SER A 141 -17.06 27.10 36.16
C SER A 141 -15.69 26.55 35.73
N ALA A 142 -14.61 26.85 36.45
CA ALA A 142 -13.27 26.38 36.09
C ALA A 142 -13.06 24.89 36.40
N VAL A 143 -13.64 24.41 37.50
CA VAL A 143 -13.50 23.02 37.93
C VAL A 143 -14.55 22.11 37.27
N GLY A 144 -15.71 22.66 36.91
CA GLY A 144 -16.83 21.93 36.32
C GLY A 144 -17.78 21.34 37.37
N VAL A 145 -17.89 21.98 38.53
CA VAL A 145 -18.75 21.56 39.67
C VAL A 145 -19.91 22.54 39.86
N GLY A 146 -20.92 22.16 40.65
CA GLY A 146 -22.02 23.06 41.00
C GLY A 146 -21.55 24.23 41.86
N VAL A 147 -22.24 25.37 41.79
CA VAL A 147 -21.96 26.53 42.65
C VAL A 147 -22.17 26.19 44.13
N GLU A 148 -23.07 25.25 44.41
CA GLU A 148 -23.37 24.72 45.75
C GLU A 148 -22.24 23.84 46.32
N ASP A 149 -21.34 23.34 45.46
CA ASP A 149 -20.23 22.45 45.85
C ASP A 149 -18.95 23.21 46.21
N VAL A 150 -18.98 24.55 46.08
CA VAL A 150 -17.87 25.46 46.30
C VAL A 150 -18.16 26.35 47.50
N ASP A 151 -17.34 26.23 48.54
CA ASP A 151 -17.62 26.79 49.86
C ASP A 151 -16.37 27.36 50.54
N GLY A 152 -16.58 28.20 51.57
CA GLY A 152 -15.48 28.63 52.44
C GLY A 152 -14.49 29.57 51.77
N VAL A 153 -15.00 30.51 50.95
CA VAL A 153 -14.20 31.53 50.27
C VAL A 153 -13.68 32.55 51.29
N GLU A 154 -12.41 32.41 51.64
CA GLU A 154 -11.68 33.30 52.55
C GLU A 154 -10.61 34.09 51.78
N PHE A 155 -10.63 35.42 51.91
CA PHE A 155 -9.65 36.28 51.25
C PHE A 155 -8.45 36.53 52.16
N GLY A 156 -7.25 36.43 51.60
CA GLY A 156 -6.03 36.84 52.28
C GLY A 156 -5.98 38.36 52.52
N ALA A 157 -5.04 38.82 53.34
CA ALA A 157 -4.95 40.20 53.86
C ALA A 157 -4.99 41.35 52.81
N ASN A 158 -4.79 41.05 51.53
CA ASN A 158 -4.82 42.01 50.41
C ASN A 158 -5.77 41.61 49.25
N ALA A 159 -6.60 40.57 49.43
CA ALA A 159 -7.34 39.88 48.34
C ALA A 159 -6.50 39.49 47.11
N SER A 160 -5.18 39.38 47.23
CA SER A 160 -4.32 38.86 46.17
C SER A 160 -4.47 37.35 45.96
N PHE A 161 -5.03 36.67 46.95
CA PHE A 161 -5.39 35.26 46.87
C PHE A 161 -6.66 35.00 47.70
N CYS A 162 -7.39 33.96 47.31
CA CYS A 162 -8.46 33.41 48.11
C CYS A 162 -8.23 31.91 48.35
N GLU A 163 -8.63 31.45 49.53
CA GLU A 163 -8.72 30.03 49.86
C GLU A 163 -10.17 29.59 49.63
N VAL A 164 -10.35 28.50 48.90
CA VAL A 164 -11.68 27.99 48.51
C VAL A 164 -11.72 26.49 48.73
N GLY A 165 -12.78 26.01 49.37
CA GLY A 165 -13.08 24.58 49.46
C GLY A 165 -13.91 24.12 48.28
N VAL A 166 -13.51 23.04 47.62
CA VAL A 166 -14.23 22.45 46.50
C VAL A 166 -14.60 21.02 46.85
N SER A 167 -15.87 20.66 46.69
CA SER A 167 -16.35 19.29 46.83
C SER A 167 -16.44 18.68 45.43
N HIS A 168 -15.72 17.58 45.18
CA HIS A 168 -15.61 16.98 43.85
C HIS A 168 -15.53 15.45 43.92
N ASP A 169 -15.78 14.79 42.79
CA ASP A 169 -15.62 13.33 42.67
C ASP A 169 -14.14 12.94 42.79
N VAL A 170 -13.84 11.77 43.34
CA VAL A 170 -12.47 11.27 43.53
C VAL A 170 -11.72 11.09 42.21
N CYS A 171 -12.45 10.97 41.10
CA CYS A 171 -11.85 10.93 39.76
C CYS A 171 -11.13 12.24 39.38
N LEU A 172 -11.44 13.35 40.03
CA LEU A 172 -10.71 14.61 39.86
C LEU A 172 -9.62 14.69 40.92
N SER A 173 -8.35 14.62 40.51
CA SER A 173 -7.23 14.78 41.43
C SER A 173 -7.09 16.24 41.88
N GLU A 174 -6.60 16.43 43.11
CA GLU A 174 -6.33 17.76 43.68
C GLU A 174 -5.43 18.61 42.75
N GLU A 175 -4.43 17.98 42.12
CA GLU A 175 -3.51 18.61 41.17
C GLU A 175 -4.18 19.07 39.86
N GLU A 176 -5.19 18.34 39.39
CA GLU A 176 -5.94 18.73 38.20
C GLU A 176 -6.85 19.93 38.50
N ILE A 177 -7.41 19.98 39.71
CA ILE A 177 -8.18 21.13 40.19
C ILE A 177 -7.29 22.36 40.32
N ASP A 178 -6.10 22.23 40.92
CA ASP A 178 -5.10 23.31 40.99
C ASP A 178 -4.65 23.78 39.59
N ARG A 179 -4.49 22.86 38.64
CA ARG A 179 -4.19 23.19 37.24
C ARG A 179 -5.32 23.97 36.56
N ARG A 180 -6.58 23.62 36.82
CA ARG A 180 -7.74 24.36 36.29
C ARG A 180 -7.89 25.73 36.95
N LEU A 181 -7.68 25.82 38.26
CA LEU A 181 -7.77 27.07 39.01
C LEU A 181 -6.64 28.04 38.69
N SER A 182 -5.42 27.56 38.46
CA SER A 182 -4.29 28.40 38.03
C SER A 182 -4.47 28.98 36.61
N ARG A 183 -5.25 28.30 35.76
CA ARG A 183 -5.63 28.77 34.42
C ARG A 183 -6.95 29.54 34.43
N CYS A 184 -7.63 29.66 35.57
CA CYS A 184 -8.91 30.34 35.66
C CYS A 184 -8.72 31.85 35.42
N PRO A 185 -9.43 32.44 34.45
CA PRO A 185 -9.33 33.87 34.16
C PRO A 185 -10.06 34.76 35.18
N PHE A 186 -10.89 34.19 36.06
CA PHE A 186 -11.73 34.89 37.04
C PHE A 186 -12.55 36.03 36.41
N MET A 187 -13.38 35.71 35.42
CA MET A 187 -14.09 36.69 34.60
C MET A 187 -15.20 37.42 35.35
N SER A 188 -15.90 36.75 36.26
CA SER A 188 -16.94 37.35 37.09
C SER A 188 -16.32 38.32 38.09
N VAL A 189 -15.19 37.95 38.69
CA VAL A 189 -14.41 38.85 39.56
C VAL A 189 -13.85 40.03 38.76
N ARG A 190 -13.34 39.80 37.54
CA ARG A 190 -12.88 40.86 36.64
C ARG A 190 -13.99 41.83 36.27
N ARG A 191 -15.22 41.38 36.07
CA ARG A 191 -16.38 42.25 35.78
C ARG A 191 -16.75 43.15 36.96
N LEU A 192 -16.43 42.76 38.18
CA LEU A 192 -16.65 43.61 39.37
C LEU A 192 -15.57 44.68 39.52
N ILE A 193 -14.33 44.40 39.10
CA ILE A 193 -13.17 45.31 39.22
C ILE A 193 -13.00 46.18 37.99
N SER A 194 -13.43 45.69 36.83
CA SER A 194 -13.48 46.46 35.60
C SER A 194 -14.84 47.12 35.54
N PRO A 195 -15.03 48.37 36.04
CA PRO A 195 -16.08 49.17 35.46
C PRO A 195 -15.77 49.18 33.95
N SER A 196 -16.77 48.84 33.15
CA SER A 196 -16.72 49.06 31.70
C SER A 196 -15.98 50.36 31.44
N VAL A 197 -14.76 50.28 30.90
CA VAL A 197 -14.08 51.46 30.32
C VAL A 197 -14.85 51.76 29.04
N ALA A 198 -16.05 52.29 29.21
CA ALA A 198 -16.71 53.05 28.18
C ALA A 198 -15.80 54.26 27.92
N ALA A 199 -15.68 54.64 26.65
CA ALA A 199 -14.84 55.74 26.19
C ALA A 199 -15.10 57.10 26.90
N GLU A 200 -16.15 57.19 27.72
CA GLU A 200 -16.53 58.34 28.54
C GLU A 200 -15.54 58.63 29.69
N ASP A 201 -14.95 57.59 30.34
CA ASP A 201 -14.04 57.78 31.49
C ASP A 201 -12.61 58.23 31.10
N ALA A 202 -12.22 58.04 29.84
CA ALA A 202 -10.96 58.59 29.33
C ALA A 202 -11.07 60.12 29.16
N LEU A 203 -12.26 60.61 28.83
CA LEU A 203 -12.57 62.03 28.72
C LEU A 203 -12.68 62.68 30.10
N GLU A 204 -13.32 62.02 31.07
CA GLU A 204 -13.39 62.50 32.46
C GLU A 204 -12.03 62.53 33.15
N ARG A 205 -11.15 61.54 32.92
CA ARG A 205 -9.76 61.59 33.42
C ARG A 205 -8.94 62.69 32.78
N ALA A 206 -9.15 62.97 31.49
CA ALA A 206 -8.54 64.13 30.82
C ALA A 206 -9.06 65.46 31.41
N HIS A 207 -10.36 65.55 31.74
CA HIS A 207 -10.95 66.74 32.36
C HIS A 207 -10.50 66.94 33.81
N ALA A 208 -10.43 65.86 34.60
CA ALA A 208 -9.86 65.90 35.96
C ALA A 208 -8.37 66.30 35.94
N MET A 209 -7.63 65.93 34.90
CA MET A 209 -6.22 66.29 34.71
C MET A 209 -6.04 67.76 34.30
N VAL A 210 -6.91 68.30 33.45
CA VAL A 210 -7.00 69.75 33.15
C VAL A 210 -7.39 70.55 34.40
N ASP A 211 -8.26 70.01 35.25
CA ASP A 211 -8.64 70.59 36.53
C ASP A 211 -7.49 70.59 37.56
N VAL A 212 -6.60 69.60 37.53
CA VAL A 212 -5.41 69.57 38.40
C VAL A 212 -4.34 70.56 37.90
N LEU A 213 -4.13 70.64 36.59
CA LEU A 213 -3.20 71.61 35.98
C LEU A 213 -3.65 73.06 36.21
N SER A 214 -4.95 73.34 36.05
CA SER A 214 -5.51 74.67 36.35
C SER A 214 -5.48 75.02 37.84
N LYS A 215 -5.62 74.04 38.74
CA LYS A 215 -5.43 74.23 40.19
C LYS A 215 -3.96 74.43 40.58
N LEU A 216 -3.00 73.86 39.86
CA LEU A 216 -1.57 74.10 40.05
C LEU A 216 -1.15 75.50 39.56
N GLU A 217 -1.70 75.95 38.42
CA GLU A 217 -1.55 77.34 37.95
C GLU A 217 -2.16 78.37 38.92
N ALA A 218 -3.31 78.06 39.53
CA ALA A 218 -3.95 78.92 40.52
C ALA A 218 -3.20 79.00 41.87
N CYS A 219 -2.34 78.01 42.18
CA CYS A 219 -1.57 77.96 43.43
C CYS A 219 -0.24 78.74 43.38
N GLY A 220 0.12 79.38 42.26
CA GLY A 220 1.33 80.20 42.16
C GLY A 220 2.63 79.40 42.23
N VAL A 221 2.63 78.20 41.66
CA VAL A 221 3.79 77.31 41.62
C VAL A 221 4.77 77.78 40.53
N ASP A 222 6.08 77.65 40.79
CA ASP A 222 7.16 78.09 39.90
C ASP A 222 6.95 77.58 38.45
N PRO A 223 7.05 78.44 37.42
CA PRO A 223 6.79 78.06 36.03
C PRO A 223 7.69 76.94 35.51
N LEU A 224 8.86 76.73 36.13
CA LEU A 224 9.75 75.61 35.84
C LEU A 224 9.19 74.25 36.30
N LEU A 225 8.43 74.20 37.40
CA LEU A 225 7.85 72.97 37.90
C LEU A 225 6.66 72.51 37.04
N ASN A 226 5.87 73.44 36.50
CA ASN A 226 4.79 73.12 35.56
C ASN A 226 5.32 72.50 34.26
N VAL A 227 6.40 73.04 33.69
CA VAL A 227 7.02 72.49 32.46
C VAL A 227 7.55 71.07 32.70
N VAL A 228 8.18 70.81 33.85
CA VAL A 228 8.69 69.48 34.21
C VAL A 228 7.54 68.47 34.39
N VAL A 229 6.43 68.89 35.00
CA VAL A 229 5.24 68.05 35.15
C VAL A 229 4.59 67.77 33.80
N GLU A 230 4.42 68.78 32.92
CA GLU A 230 3.89 68.58 31.57
C GLU A 230 4.77 67.64 30.72
N GLU A 231 6.09 67.78 30.80
CA GLU A 231 7.02 66.92 30.06
C GLU A 231 7.00 65.49 30.58
N TYR A 232 6.94 65.29 31.90
CA TYR A 232 6.83 63.97 32.52
C TYR A 232 5.49 63.29 32.17
N MET A 233 4.39 64.04 32.17
CA MET A 233 3.07 63.53 31.81
C MET A 233 2.95 63.20 30.33
N SER A 234 3.51 64.04 29.45
CA SER A 234 3.58 63.78 28.01
C SER A 234 4.38 62.50 27.72
N ARG A 235 5.49 62.31 28.44
CA ARG A 235 6.29 61.09 28.36
C ARG A 235 5.53 59.86 28.85
N LEU A 236 4.80 59.98 29.96
CA LEU A 236 3.99 58.88 30.50
C LEU A 236 2.88 58.44 29.52
N VAL A 237 2.20 59.40 28.88
CA VAL A 237 1.17 59.13 27.86
C VAL A 237 1.77 58.46 26.63
N LEU A 238 2.93 58.94 26.16
CA LEU A 238 3.66 58.33 25.06
C LEU A 238 4.08 56.89 25.39
N GLU A 239 4.62 56.64 26.58
CA GLU A 239 4.99 55.28 27.00
C GLU A 239 3.78 54.36 27.16
N GLN A 240 2.64 54.85 27.68
CA GLN A 240 1.39 54.10 27.74
C GLN A 240 0.88 53.74 26.34
N SER A 241 0.89 54.69 25.41
CA SER A 241 0.46 54.45 24.02
C SER A 241 1.37 53.44 23.31
N ALA A 242 2.69 53.52 23.55
CA ALA A 242 3.66 52.57 23.01
C ALA A 242 3.47 51.18 23.60
N MET A 243 3.14 51.07 24.90
CA MET A 243 2.82 49.77 25.52
C MET A 243 1.51 49.19 25.00
N ALA A 244 0.46 49.98 24.84
CA ALA A 244 -0.81 49.54 24.28
C ALA A 244 -0.63 48.96 22.86
N LEU A 245 0.13 49.65 22.01
CA LEU A 245 0.39 49.23 20.63
C LEU A 245 1.24 47.95 20.55
N ARG A 246 2.17 47.74 21.50
CA ARG A 246 2.92 46.48 21.62
C ARG A 246 2.01 45.32 22.05
N LEU A 247 1.09 45.55 22.97
CA LEU A 247 0.13 44.54 23.43
C LEU A 247 -0.86 44.16 22.34
N GLU A 248 -1.36 45.12 21.56
CA GLU A 248 -2.24 44.83 20.41
C GLU A 248 -1.53 43.96 19.37
N ARG A 249 -0.28 44.29 19.00
CA ARG A 249 0.52 43.47 18.10
C ARG A 249 0.79 42.07 18.65
N ALA A 250 1.03 41.94 19.96
CA ALA A 250 1.20 40.64 20.60
C ALA A 250 -0.08 39.81 20.51
N LEU A 251 -1.25 40.42 20.76
CA LEU A 251 -2.55 39.76 20.65
C LEU A 251 -2.86 39.33 19.20
N GLU A 252 -2.54 40.15 18.21
CA GLU A 252 -2.63 39.76 16.79
C GLU A 252 -1.72 38.58 16.45
N GLY A 253 -0.48 38.58 16.96
CA GLY A 253 0.45 37.47 16.83
C GLY A 253 -0.10 36.17 17.43
N PHE A 254 -0.68 36.23 18.63
CA PHE A 254 -1.32 35.06 19.25
C PHE A 254 -2.53 34.55 18.47
N ARG A 255 -3.35 35.45 17.90
CA ARG A 255 -4.46 35.04 17.02
C ARG A 255 -3.97 34.34 15.76
N PHE A 256 -2.92 34.87 15.13
CA PHE A 256 -2.32 34.26 13.95
C PHE A 256 -1.77 32.85 14.27
N LEU A 257 -1.03 32.71 15.38
CA LEU A 257 -0.54 31.41 15.84
C LEU A 257 -1.68 30.42 16.10
N GLY A 258 -2.78 30.86 16.72
CA GLY A 258 -3.97 30.04 16.90
C GLY A 258 -4.55 29.53 15.58
N THR A 259 -4.66 30.41 14.57
CA THR A 259 -5.16 30.01 13.25
C THR A 259 -4.19 29.09 12.49
N ALA A 260 -2.89 29.29 12.63
CA ALA A 260 -1.88 28.43 12.02
C ALA A 260 -1.88 27.04 12.65
N HIS A 261 -2.04 26.97 13.98
CA HIS A 261 -2.14 25.70 14.70
C HIS A 261 -3.41 24.93 14.31
N GLN A 262 -4.55 25.61 14.20
CA GLN A 262 -5.81 25.00 13.75
C GLN A 262 -5.71 24.46 12.32
N ARG A 263 -5.03 25.17 11.42
CA ARG A 263 -4.76 24.66 10.06
C ARG A 263 -3.91 23.42 10.10
N ARG A 264 -2.82 23.43 10.87
CA ARG A 264 -1.94 22.26 11.00
C ARG A 264 -2.67 21.05 11.59
N GLU A 265 -3.57 21.28 12.55
CA GLU A 265 -4.42 20.22 13.10
C GLU A 265 -5.36 19.64 12.06
N LEU A 266 -5.96 20.48 11.21
CA LEU A 266 -6.82 20.01 10.10
C LEU A 266 -6.01 19.23 9.06
N ASP A 267 -4.85 19.74 8.64
CA ASP A 267 -3.98 19.04 7.69
C ASP A 267 -3.58 17.65 8.21
N LEU A 268 -3.25 17.55 9.51
CA LEU A 268 -2.92 16.26 10.14
C LEU A 268 -4.12 15.31 10.23
N LEU A 269 -5.34 15.82 10.38
CA LEU A 269 -6.54 14.99 10.34
C LEU A 269 -6.83 14.48 8.94
N GLU A 270 -6.65 15.32 7.91
CA GLU A 270 -6.75 14.90 6.50
C GLU A 270 -5.70 13.83 6.17
N GLU A 271 -4.43 14.00 6.58
CA GLU A 271 -3.38 12.98 6.41
C GLU A 271 -3.72 11.65 7.13
N LEU A 272 -4.39 11.70 8.29
CA LEU A 272 -4.81 10.51 9.01
C LEU A 272 -5.99 9.81 8.33
N ASP A 273 -6.95 10.56 7.80
CA ASP A 273 -8.09 10.03 7.07
C ASP A 273 -7.64 9.39 5.75
N GLU A 274 -6.72 10.02 5.01
CA GLU A 274 -6.10 9.45 3.80
C GLU A 274 -5.43 8.11 4.12
N ARG A 275 -4.59 8.06 5.16
CA ARG A 275 -3.95 6.79 5.59
C ARG A 275 -4.97 5.74 6.03
N ALA A 276 -6.04 6.15 6.70
CA ALA A 276 -7.10 5.22 7.09
C ALA A 276 -7.76 4.59 5.85
N THR A 277 -8.02 5.39 4.80
CA THR A 277 -8.56 4.89 3.53
C THR A 277 -7.59 3.96 2.80
N GLU A 278 -6.29 4.26 2.81
CA GLU A 278 -5.27 3.37 2.23
C GLU A 278 -5.23 2.01 2.96
N TYR A 279 -5.30 2.02 4.29
CA TYR A 279 -5.33 0.78 5.07
C TYR A 279 -6.60 -0.03 4.84
N THR A 280 -7.76 0.61 4.69
CA THR A 280 -9.00 -0.10 4.34
C THR A 280 -8.92 -0.72 2.94
N ASP A 281 -8.41 0.01 1.95
CA ASP A 281 -8.24 -0.53 0.59
C ASP A 281 -7.25 -1.70 0.56
N MET A 282 -6.18 -1.63 1.37
CA MET A 282 -5.25 -2.76 1.50
C MET A 282 -5.90 -3.96 2.17
N LEU A 283 -6.73 -3.75 3.20
CA LEU A 283 -7.47 -4.83 3.86
C LEU A 283 -8.44 -5.51 2.89
N GLU A 284 -9.23 -4.73 2.14
CA GLU A 284 -10.15 -5.26 1.11
C GLU A 284 -9.40 -6.11 0.08
N LYS A 285 -8.26 -5.64 -0.44
CA LYS A 285 -7.41 -6.42 -1.37
C LYS A 285 -6.88 -7.72 -0.73
N THR A 286 -6.52 -7.69 0.55
CA THR A 286 -6.06 -8.92 1.23
C THR A 286 -7.20 -9.90 1.49
N GLU A 287 -8.42 -9.42 1.71
CA GLU A 287 -9.61 -10.25 1.85
C GLU A 287 -9.97 -10.91 0.51
N GLU A 288 -9.93 -10.17 -0.60
CA GLU A 288 -10.11 -10.71 -1.96
C GLU A 288 -9.06 -11.79 -2.28
N MET A 289 -7.80 -11.56 -1.93
CA MET A 289 -6.74 -12.56 -2.11
C MET A 289 -6.99 -13.82 -1.28
N MET A 290 -7.42 -13.68 -0.01
CA MET A 290 -7.78 -14.82 0.82
C MET A 290 -8.95 -15.61 0.23
N GLN A 291 -9.96 -14.91 -0.28
CA GLN A 291 -11.11 -15.56 -0.92
C GLN A 291 -10.67 -16.39 -2.14
N MET A 292 -9.83 -15.82 -3.01
CA MET A 292 -9.28 -16.54 -4.18
C MET A 292 -8.47 -17.78 -3.76
N LEU A 293 -7.69 -17.70 -2.67
CA LEU A 293 -6.94 -18.84 -2.15
C LEU A 293 -7.86 -19.92 -1.57
N GLU A 294 -8.96 -19.54 -0.90
CA GLU A 294 -9.94 -20.49 -0.40
C GLU A 294 -10.72 -21.19 -1.53
N GLU A 295 -11.09 -20.45 -2.58
CA GLU A 295 -11.70 -21.00 -3.78
C GLU A 295 -10.75 -21.97 -4.50
N ALA A 296 -9.48 -21.63 -4.65
CA ALA A 296 -8.47 -22.51 -5.22
C ALA A 296 -8.29 -23.79 -4.38
N ARG A 297 -8.25 -23.67 -3.05
CA ARG A 297 -8.15 -24.83 -2.14
C ARG A 297 -9.39 -25.72 -2.22
N GLN A 298 -10.58 -25.14 -2.33
CA GLN A 298 -11.83 -25.89 -2.51
C GLN A 298 -11.85 -26.63 -3.86
N ALA A 299 -11.41 -25.97 -4.93
CA ALA A 299 -11.29 -26.58 -6.24
C ALA A 299 -10.29 -27.76 -6.23
N GLU A 300 -9.14 -27.61 -5.56
CA GLU A 300 -8.17 -28.71 -5.38
C GLU A 300 -8.79 -29.89 -4.62
N CYS A 301 -9.47 -29.63 -3.51
CA CYS A 301 -10.16 -30.67 -2.73
C CYS A 301 -11.24 -31.39 -3.55
N SER A 302 -12.00 -30.66 -4.37
CA SER A 302 -12.98 -31.24 -5.29
C SER A 302 -12.31 -32.12 -6.34
N ALA A 303 -11.26 -31.62 -6.99
CA ALA A 303 -10.52 -32.35 -8.00
C ALA A 303 -9.91 -33.64 -7.44
N ARG A 304 -9.32 -33.56 -6.24
CA ARG A 304 -8.75 -34.72 -5.54
C ARG A 304 -9.82 -35.75 -5.18
N ASN A 305 -10.99 -35.33 -4.72
CA ASN A 305 -12.11 -36.23 -4.45
C ASN A 305 -12.60 -36.94 -5.72
N ASP A 306 -12.66 -36.23 -6.85
CA ASP A 306 -13.07 -36.82 -8.11
C ASP A 306 -12.01 -37.77 -8.70
N LEU A 307 -10.73 -37.49 -8.48
CA LEU A 307 -9.65 -38.44 -8.78
C LEU A 307 -9.79 -39.71 -7.94
N TYR A 308 -10.03 -39.61 -6.64
CA TYR A 308 -10.26 -40.79 -5.80
C TYR A 308 -11.44 -41.64 -6.29
N LYS A 309 -12.56 -41.02 -6.67
CA LYS A 309 -13.71 -41.75 -7.23
C LYS A 309 -13.35 -42.46 -8.54
N ARG A 310 -12.56 -41.81 -9.41
CA ARG A 310 -12.11 -42.41 -10.67
C ARG A 310 -11.14 -43.57 -10.43
N GLU A 311 -10.21 -43.44 -9.49
CA GLU A 311 -9.30 -44.52 -9.09
C GLU A 311 -10.07 -45.71 -8.52
N GLU A 312 -11.06 -45.47 -7.66
CA GLU A 312 -11.92 -46.52 -7.11
C GLU A 312 -12.71 -47.25 -8.21
N ALA A 313 -13.28 -46.51 -9.16
CA ALA A 313 -13.98 -47.09 -10.31
C ALA A 313 -13.05 -47.93 -11.21
N LEU A 314 -11.79 -47.48 -11.42
CA LEU A 314 -10.80 -48.26 -12.15
C LEU A 314 -10.45 -49.57 -11.43
N LEU A 315 -10.25 -49.52 -10.11
CA LEU A 315 -9.99 -50.71 -9.31
C LEU A 315 -11.17 -51.70 -9.36
N GLU A 316 -12.41 -51.21 -9.40
CA GLU A 316 -13.58 -52.08 -9.60
C GLU A 316 -13.59 -52.74 -10.98
N LEU A 317 -13.27 -51.99 -12.04
CA LEU A 317 -13.18 -52.53 -13.39
C LEU A 317 -12.07 -53.58 -13.51
N GLU A 318 -10.91 -53.33 -12.91
CA GLU A 318 -9.83 -54.32 -12.86
C GLU A 318 -10.26 -55.60 -12.16
N ARG A 319 -10.95 -55.49 -11.01
CA ARG A 319 -11.51 -56.65 -10.31
C ARG A 319 -12.49 -57.42 -11.19
N ARG A 320 -13.36 -56.74 -11.94
CA ARG A 320 -14.32 -57.38 -12.87
C ARG A 320 -13.60 -58.09 -14.00
N ARG A 321 -12.63 -57.43 -14.65
CA ARG A 321 -11.79 -58.01 -15.70
C ARG A 321 -11.08 -59.27 -15.20
N ASP A 322 -10.51 -59.23 -14.00
CA ASP A 322 -9.80 -60.38 -13.44
C ASP A 322 -10.74 -61.57 -13.17
N VAL A 323 -12.00 -61.32 -12.81
CA VAL A 323 -13.03 -62.37 -12.70
C VAL A 323 -13.36 -62.94 -14.08
N GLU A 324 -13.61 -62.09 -15.08
CA GLU A 324 -13.93 -62.52 -16.45
C GLU A 324 -12.80 -63.37 -17.07
N VAL A 325 -11.54 -62.98 -16.84
CA VAL A 325 -10.36 -63.74 -17.30
C VAL A 325 -10.34 -65.13 -16.66
N ARG A 326 -10.56 -65.23 -15.34
CA ARG A 326 -10.62 -66.53 -14.65
C ARG A 326 -11.75 -67.41 -15.18
N ASP A 327 -12.92 -66.82 -15.44
CA ASP A 327 -14.07 -67.53 -15.98
C ASP A 327 -13.77 -68.06 -17.39
N LEU A 328 -13.17 -67.26 -18.26
CA LEU A 328 -12.73 -67.68 -19.60
C LEU A 328 -11.71 -68.82 -19.55
N GLU A 329 -10.70 -68.71 -18.66
CA GLU A 329 -9.72 -69.78 -18.46
C GLU A 329 -10.41 -71.09 -18.06
N SER A 330 -11.34 -71.04 -17.10
CA SER A 330 -12.11 -72.20 -16.65
C SER A 330 -12.90 -72.86 -17.79
N MET A 331 -13.53 -72.05 -18.65
CA MET A 331 -14.28 -72.51 -19.82
C MET A 331 -13.36 -73.14 -20.87
N THR A 332 -12.17 -72.57 -21.10
CA THR A 332 -11.20 -73.18 -22.03
C THR A 332 -10.69 -74.53 -21.54
N HIS A 333 -10.50 -74.71 -20.23
CA HIS A 333 -10.15 -75.99 -19.64
C HIS A 333 -11.27 -77.03 -19.81
N ALA A 334 -12.52 -76.65 -19.55
CA ALA A 334 -13.67 -77.51 -19.77
C ALA A 334 -13.79 -77.97 -21.23
N HIS A 335 -13.61 -77.06 -22.19
CA HIS A 335 -13.68 -77.37 -23.62
C HIS A 335 -12.57 -78.35 -24.06
N ARG A 336 -11.33 -78.16 -23.59
CA ARG A 336 -10.22 -79.10 -23.88
C ARG A 336 -10.53 -80.51 -23.37
N ASN A 337 -11.07 -80.64 -22.15
CA ASN A 337 -11.43 -81.92 -21.57
C ASN A 337 -12.51 -82.63 -22.40
N LEU A 338 -13.50 -81.88 -22.89
CA LEU A 338 -14.60 -82.42 -23.69
C LEU A 338 -14.10 -82.90 -25.07
N LEU A 339 -13.24 -82.13 -25.73
CA LEU A 339 -12.60 -82.53 -26.99
C LEU A 339 -11.75 -83.80 -26.84
N GLN A 340 -11.05 -83.97 -25.72
CA GLN A 340 -10.28 -85.17 -25.44
C GLN A 340 -11.18 -86.41 -25.29
N SER A 341 -12.34 -86.25 -24.66
CA SER A 341 -13.37 -87.31 -24.56
C SER A 341 -13.94 -87.69 -25.93
N VAL A 342 -14.23 -86.70 -26.79
CA VAL A 342 -14.73 -86.94 -28.16
C VAL A 342 -13.69 -87.68 -29.00
N ARG A 343 -12.41 -87.30 -28.92
CA ARG A 343 -11.32 -88.02 -29.62
C ARG A 343 -11.24 -89.48 -29.19
N TYR A 344 -11.36 -89.76 -27.89
CA TYR A 344 -11.39 -91.12 -27.35
C TYR A 344 -12.58 -91.95 -27.88
N SER A 345 -13.74 -91.30 -28.06
CA SER A 345 -14.94 -91.94 -28.62
C SER A 345 -14.86 -92.19 -30.13
N GLN A 346 -14.17 -91.31 -30.89
CA GLN A 346 -13.97 -91.45 -32.33
C GLN A 346 -12.99 -92.57 -32.70
N GLU A 347 -11.97 -92.83 -31.87
CA GLU A 347 -11.04 -93.96 -32.07
C GLU A 347 -11.75 -95.33 -32.01
N MET A 348 -12.90 -95.42 -31.34
CA MET A 348 -13.66 -96.67 -31.17
C MET A 348 -14.66 -96.97 -32.30
N LEU A 349 -14.87 -96.07 -33.26
CA LEU A 349 -15.96 -96.17 -34.23
C LEU A 349 -15.49 -96.18 -35.69
N SER A 350 -14.49 -97.02 -36.00
CA SER A 350 -14.14 -97.34 -37.39
C SER A 350 -14.24 -98.84 -37.68
N ASN A 351 -15.45 -99.31 -38.03
CA ASN A 351 -15.62 -100.45 -38.96
C ASN A 351 -17.07 -100.58 -39.44
N ASN A 352 -17.21 -100.99 -40.71
CA ASN A 352 -18.39 -101.51 -41.42
C ASN A 352 -18.98 -100.61 -42.53
N GLN A 353 -18.34 -100.73 -43.69
CA GLN A 353 -18.79 -100.27 -45.00
C GLN A 353 -19.48 -101.40 -45.77
N VAL A 354 -20.79 -101.61 -45.56
CA VAL A 354 -21.66 -102.26 -46.57
C VAL A 354 -23.10 -101.72 -46.52
N ALA A 355 -23.55 -101.16 -45.39
CA ALA A 355 -24.74 -100.31 -45.37
C ALA A 355 -24.46 -98.88 -45.91
N GLY A 356 -23.50 -98.75 -46.84
CA GLY A 356 -22.98 -97.48 -47.34
C GLY A 356 -23.96 -96.73 -48.22
N LEU A 357 -24.76 -97.40 -49.06
CA LEU A 357 -25.53 -96.71 -50.11
C LEU A 357 -26.88 -96.16 -49.63
N LEU A 358 -27.62 -96.86 -48.75
CA LEU A 358 -28.80 -96.27 -48.07
C LEU A 358 -28.37 -95.26 -47.00
N ARG A 359 -27.27 -95.53 -46.28
CA ARG A 359 -26.64 -94.52 -45.43
C ARG A 359 -26.11 -93.36 -46.26
N GLU A 360 -25.75 -93.51 -47.53
CA GLU A 360 -25.31 -92.40 -48.38
C GLU A 360 -26.49 -91.52 -48.79
N ALA A 361 -27.67 -92.09 -49.06
CA ALA A 361 -28.88 -91.31 -49.27
C ALA A 361 -29.34 -90.61 -47.97
N GLU A 362 -29.32 -91.31 -46.84
CA GLU A 362 -29.56 -90.71 -45.52
C GLU A 362 -28.48 -89.66 -45.18
N ARG A 363 -27.20 -89.92 -45.47
CA ARG A 363 -26.10 -88.96 -45.32
C ARG A 363 -26.27 -87.77 -46.24
N VAL A 364 -26.76 -87.93 -47.47
CA VAL A 364 -27.04 -86.79 -48.35
C VAL A 364 -28.20 -85.97 -47.79
N SER A 365 -29.23 -86.59 -47.23
CA SER A 365 -30.31 -85.88 -46.52
C SER A 365 -29.84 -85.23 -45.22
N ASP A 366 -28.95 -85.88 -44.47
CA ASP A 366 -28.32 -85.36 -43.26
C ASP A 366 -27.37 -84.22 -43.59
N LEU A 367 -26.60 -84.33 -44.68
CA LEU A 367 -25.73 -83.28 -45.23
C LEU A 367 -26.57 -82.11 -45.76
N GLN A 368 -27.73 -82.34 -46.36
CA GLN A 368 -28.68 -81.29 -46.74
C GLN A 368 -29.24 -80.56 -45.52
N ARG A 369 -29.59 -81.29 -44.46
CA ARG A 369 -30.00 -80.69 -43.19
C ARG A 369 -28.85 -79.93 -42.51
N GLN A 370 -27.64 -80.48 -42.53
CA GLN A 370 -26.45 -79.83 -41.99
C GLN A 370 -26.05 -78.59 -42.80
N THR A 371 -26.14 -78.62 -44.13
CA THR A 371 -25.89 -77.44 -44.97
C THR A 371 -26.94 -76.35 -44.73
N ALA A 372 -28.22 -76.71 -44.59
CA ALA A 372 -29.26 -75.75 -44.19
C ALA A 372 -29.01 -75.15 -42.79
N LEU A 373 -28.58 -75.95 -41.81
CA LEU A 373 -28.20 -75.45 -40.49
C LEU A 373 -26.96 -74.56 -40.55
N LEU A 374 -25.93 -74.94 -41.31
CA LEU A 374 -24.74 -74.12 -41.52
C LEU A 374 -25.05 -72.83 -42.28
N GLU A 375 -26.01 -72.83 -43.20
CA GLU A 375 -26.48 -71.62 -43.87
C GLU A 375 -27.21 -70.69 -42.90
N GLN A 376 -28.02 -71.24 -42.00
CA GLN A 376 -28.67 -70.49 -40.93
C GLN A 376 -27.64 -69.92 -39.93
N GLU A 377 -26.68 -70.72 -39.49
CA GLU A 377 -25.59 -70.31 -38.60
C GLU A 377 -24.70 -69.26 -39.26
N ASN A 378 -24.35 -69.41 -40.54
CA ASN A 378 -23.64 -68.38 -41.31
C ASN A 378 -24.48 -67.10 -41.48
N GLY A 379 -25.80 -67.22 -41.59
CA GLY A 379 -26.71 -66.09 -41.60
C GLY A 379 -26.67 -65.32 -40.27
N ALA A 380 -26.78 -66.04 -39.15
CA ALA A 380 -26.69 -65.48 -37.80
C ALA A 380 -25.32 -64.85 -37.53
N LEU A 381 -24.22 -65.52 -37.90
CA LEU A 381 -22.87 -64.97 -37.77
C LEU A 381 -22.68 -63.71 -38.61
N ARG A 382 -23.23 -63.64 -39.83
CA ARG A 382 -23.17 -62.40 -40.63
C ARG A 382 -23.94 -61.25 -40.00
N GLN A 383 -25.10 -61.52 -39.41
CA GLN A 383 -25.88 -60.52 -38.68
C GLN A 383 -25.13 -60.04 -37.43
N GLU A 384 -24.52 -60.97 -36.68
CA GLU A 384 -23.73 -60.63 -35.50
C GLU A 384 -22.48 -59.83 -35.87
N MET A 385 -21.78 -60.18 -36.96
CA MET A 385 -20.65 -59.41 -37.48
C MET A 385 -21.08 -58.01 -37.93
N ALA A 386 -22.24 -57.88 -38.56
CA ALA A 386 -22.80 -56.58 -38.92
C ALA A 386 -23.15 -55.73 -37.69
N GLN A 387 -23.76 -56.34 -36.65
CA GLN A 387 -24.06 -55.67 -35.38
C GLN A 387 -22.79 -55.22 -34.66
N ARG A 388 -21.77 -56.08 -34.59
CA ARG A 388 -20.47 -55.75 -34.00
C ARG A 388 -19.77 -54.63 -34.78
N ALA A 389 -19.88 -54.61 -36.11
CA ALA A 389 -19.33 -53.54 -36.93
C ALA A 389 -20.03 -52.20 -36.71
N VAL A 390 -21.36 -52.19 -36.52
CA VAL A 390 -22.12 -50.99 -36.17
C VAL A 390 -21.75 -50.51 -34.76
N ALA A 391 -21.75 -51.39 -33.76
CA ALA A 391 -21.37 -51.04 -32.39
C ALA A 391 -19.92 -50.50 -32.30
N HIS A 392 -18.99 -51.07 -33.07
CA HIS A 392 -17.62 -50.56 -33.16
C HIS A 392 -17.57 -49.18 -33.83
N ARG A 393 -18.38 -48.94 -34.87
CA ARG A 393 -18.48 -47.61 -35.51
C ARG A 393 -19.02 -46.57 -34.53
N GLU A 394 -20.09 -46.88 -33.81
CA GLU A 394 -20.67 -45.99 -32.80
C GLU A 394 -19.68 -45.70 -31.67
N ALA A 395 -18.95 -46.71 -31.18
CA ALA A 395 -17.90 -46.52 -30.18
C ALA A 395 -16.75 -45.62 -30.69
N MET A 396 -16.36 -45.78 -31.96
CA MET A 396 -15.37 -44.90 -32.60
C MET A 396 -15.88 -43.47 -32.75
N GLU A 397 -17.17 -43.27 -33.08
CA GLU A 397 -17.77 -41.93 -33.16
C GLU A 397 -17.81 -41.25 -31.79
N VAL A 398 -18.18 -41.97 -30.72
CA VAL A 398 -18.13 -41.46 -29.34
C VAL A 398 -16.71 -41.06 -28.94
N LEU A 399 -15.72 -41.91 -29.25
CA LEU A 399 -14.33 -41.60 -28.97
C LEU A 399 -13.87 -40.37 -29.76
N ASN A 400 -14.23 -40.27 -31.04
CA ASN A 400 -13.86 -39.15 -31.89
C ASN A 400 -14.48 -37.83 -31.40
N ASN A 401 -15.75 -37.87 -30.97
CA ASN A 401 -16.41 -36.72 -30.34
C ASN A 401 -15.70 -36.30 -29.05
N LYS A 402 -15.29 -37.27 -28.22
CA LYS A 402 -14.52 -36.97 -27.00
C LYS A 402 -13.14 -36.39 -27.29
N VAL A 403 -12.48 -36.83 -28.37
CA VAL A 403 -11.22 -36.23 -28.82
C VAL A 403 -11.45 -34.79 -29.26
N ALA A 404 -12.52 -34.52 -30.01
CA ALA A 404 -12.88 -33.17 -30.44
C ALA A 404 -13.17 -32.23 -29.25
N THR A 405 -13.93 -32.67 -28.25
CA THR A 405 -14.20 -31.85 -27.06
C THR A 405 -12.92 -31.57 -26.26
N LEU A 406 -12.03 -32.57 -26.12
CA LEU A 406 -10.76 -32.37 -25.43
C LEU A 406 -9.82 -31.43 -26.20
N MET A 407 -9.88 -31.44 -27.54
CA MET A 407 -9.14 -30.48 -28.36
C MET A 407 -9.66 -29.05 -28.16
N GLU A 408 -10.97 -28.84 -28.17
CA GLU A 408 -11.58 -27.52 -27.90
C GLU A 408 -11.22 -27.02 -26.49
N GLU A 409 -11.30 -27.89 -25.47
CA GLU A 409 -10.88 -27.54 -24.10
C GLU A 409 -9.39 -27.16 -24.02
N LEU A 410 -8.52 -27.83 -24.76
CA LEU A 410 -7.10 -27.49 -24.84
C LEU A 410 -6.87 -26.15 -25.55
N GLU A 411 -7.62 -25.86 -26.61
CA GLU A 411 -7.55 -24.57 -27.30
C GLU A 411 -8.00 -23.43 -26.39
N VAL A 412 -9.13 -23.59 -25.70
CA VAL A 412 -9.63 -22.59 -24.73
C VAL A 412 -8.61 -22.36 -23.61
N LYS A 413 -8.09 -23.42 -22.98
CA LYS A 413 -7.03 -23.29 -21.96
C LYS A 413 -5.76 -22.65 -22.51
N GLY A 414 -5.40 -22.97 -23.76
CA GLY A 414 -4.31 -22.30 -24.47
C GLY A 414 -4.52 -20.79 -24.54
N THR A 415 -5.73 -20.35 -24.88
CA THR A 415 -6.08 -18.91 -24.92
C THR A 415 -6.02 -18.26 -23.53
N GLU A 416 -6.55 -18.91 -22.50
CA GLU A 416 -6.50 -18.42 -21.12
C GLU A 416 -5.05 -18.28 -20.61
N TYR A 417 -4.17 -19.25 -20.91
CA TYR A 417 -2.75 -19.16 -20.57
C TYR A 417 -2.05 -18.03 -21.32
N THR A 418 -2.40 -17.79 -22.59
CA THR A 418 -1.84 -16.65 -23.33
C THR A 418 -2.32 -15.30 -22.79
N GLU A 419 -3.58 -15.18 -22.36
CA GLU A 419 -4.09 -13.97 -21.74
C GLU A 419 -3.45 -13.70 -20.38
N THR A 420 -3.27 -14.74 -19.55
CA THR A 420 -2.59 -14.59 -18.26
C THR A 420 -1.11 -14.23 -18.42
N LEU A 421 -0.42 -14.81 -19.42
CA LEU A 421 0.93 -14.38 -19.81
C LEU A 421 0.97 -12.91 -20.23
N GLY A 422 0.03 -12.45 -21.06
CA GLY A 422 -0.06 -11.05 -21.46
C GLY A 422 -0.24 -10.09 -20.27
N LYS A 423 -1.10 -10.45 -19.31
CA LYS A 423 -1.26 -9.68 -18.06
C LYS A 423 0.03 -9.64 -17.24
N LEU A 424 0.74 -10.76 -17.13
CA LEU A 424 2.04 -10.81 -16.44
C LEU A 424 3.09 -9.93 -17.12
N GLU A 425 3.14 -9.91 -18.45
CA GLU A 425 4.02 -9.02 -19.22
C GLU A 425 3.69 -7.54 -18.97
N GLU A 426 2.41 -7.17 -18.88
CA GLU A 426 1.98 -5.82 -18.51
C GLU A 426 2.43 -5.43 -17.09
N PHE A 427 2.30 -6.34 -16.12
CA PHE A 427 2.78 -6.12 -14.75
C PHE A 427 4.30 -5.95 -14.68
N VAL A 428 5.05 -6.78 -15.41
CA VAL A 428 6.51 -6.64 -15.51
C VAL A 428 6.87 -5.30 -16.13
N GLY A 429 6.19 -4.88 -17.20
CA GLY A 429 6.39 -3.57 -17.83
C GLY A 429 6.13 -2.41 -16.86
N LEU A 430 5.08 -2.48 -16.04
CA LEU A 430 4.80 -1.48 -15.00
C LEU A 430 5.88 -1.45 -13.91
N LEU A 431 6.37 -2.61 -13.46
CA LEU A 431 7.44 -2.70 -12.47
C LEU A 431 8.77 -2.14 -13.01
N GLU A 432 9.10 -2.43 -14.27
CA GLU A 432 10.27 -1.88 -14.94
C GLU A 432 10.17 -0.35 -15.08
N ALA A 433 9.00 0.16 -15.45
CA ALA A 433 8.74 1.59 -15.53
C ALA A 433 8.86 2.27 -14.15
N SER A 434 8.29 1.67 -13.10
CA SER A 434 8.42 2.15 -11.72
C SER A 434 9.89 2.18 -11.27
N ARG A 435 10.65 1.12 -11.56
CA ARG A 435 12.07 1.04 -11.22
C ARG A 435 12.90 2.06 -11.99
N ALA A 436 12.56 2.32 -13.25
CA ALA A 436 13.20 3.36 -14.05
C ALA A 436 12.89 4.77 -13.49
N ALA A 437 11.66 5.02 -13.06
CA ALA A 437 11.25 6.26 -12.43
C ALA A 437 11.95 6.47 -11.08
N GLU A 438 12.05 5.43 -10.25
CA GLU A 438 12.80 5.47 -8.99
C GLU A 438 14.28 5.80 -9.22
N LYS A 439 14.91 5.11 -10.20
CA LYS A 439 16.30 5.40 -10.57
C LYS A 439 16.46 6.85 -11.05
N ALA A 440 15.52 7.38 -11.83
CA ALA A 440 15.55 8.77 -12.25
C ALA A 440 15.42 9.72 -11.06
N ALA A 441 14.52 9.44 -10.11
CA ALA A 441 14.35 10.23 -8.90
C ALA A 441 15.63 10.23 -8.05
N LEU A 442 16.28 9.08 -7.87
CA LEU A 442 17.56 8.98 -7.16
C LEU A 442 18.65 9.84 -7.83
N MET A 443 18.77 9.78 -9.16
CA MET A 443 19.73 10.64 -9.88
C MET A 443 19.42 12.14 -9.69
N THR A 444 18.14 12.53 -9.61
CA THR A 444 17.78 13.93 -9.32
C THR A 444 18.09 14.34 -7.88
N LEU A 445 17.98 13.41 -6.93
CA LEU A 445 18.29 13.64 -5.53
C LEU A 445 19.80 13.77 -5.33
N GLU A 446 20.60 12.86 -5.89
CA GLU A 446 22.07 12.95 -5.90
C GLU A 446 22.56 14.29 -6.48
N ARG A 447 21.91 14.76 -7.55
CA ARG A 447 22.21 16.07 -8.13
C ARG A 447 21.91 17.22 -7.16
N ARG A 448 20.76 17.19 -6.49
CA ARG A 448 20.40 18.22 -5.49
C ARG A 448 21.32 18.21 -4.28
N GLU A 449 21.75 17.03 -3.83
CA GLU A 449 22.74 16.91 -2.76
C GLU A 449 24.08 17.53 -3.17
N GLN A 450 24.54 17.28 -4.40
CA GLN A 450 25.74 17.93 -4.95
C GLN A 450 25.60 19.46 -4.98
N GLU A 451 24.46 19.98 -5.45
CA GLU A 451 24.18 21.42 -5.45
C GLU A 451 24.18 22.02 -4.03
N LEU A 452 23.67 21.30 -3.03
CA LEU A 452 23.74 21.72 -1.62
C LEU A 452 25.17 21.73 -1.08
N PHE A 453 25.99 20.74 -1.42
CA PHE A 453 27.41 20.74 -1.05
C PHE A 453 28.17 21.93 -1.66
N GLU A 454 27.89 22.27 -2.92
CA GLU A 454 28.47 23.45 -3.58
C GLU A 454 28.04 24.76 -2.90
N LEU A 455 26.75 24.91 -2.59
CA LEU A 455 26.23 26.08 -1.88
C LEU A 455 26.81 26.21 -0.47
N GLN A 456 26.97 25.09 0.24
CA GLN A 456 27.56 25.09 1.57
C GLN A 456 29.05 25.48 1.52
N ALA A 457 29.79 24.99 0.53
CA ALA A 457 31.17 25.40 0.31
C ALA A 457 31.29 26.90 -0.01
N ALA A 458 30.36 27.45 -0.81
CA ALA A 458 30.29 28.88 -1.11
C ALA A 458 29.97 29.71 0.14
N HIS A 459 28.99 29.29 0.94
CA HIS A 459 28.66 29.94 2.20
C HIS A 459 29.84 29.93 3.20
N ASP A 460 30.55 28.81 3.32
CA ASP A 460 31.74 28.71 4.17
C ASP A 460 32.87 29.61 3.68
N GLU A 461 32.96 29.87 2.38
CA GLU A 461 33.88 30.85 1.79
C GLU A 461 33.48 32.29 2.13
N GLU A 462 32.21 32.65 1.95
CA GLU A 462 31.68 33.96 2.34
C GLU A 462 31.86 34.24 3.84
N MET A 463 31.62 33.25 4.69
CA MET A 463 31.83 33.35 6.14
C MET A 463 33.32 33.55 6.49
N ARG A 464 34.23 32.84 5.81
CA ARG A 464 35.69 33.06 5.97
C ARG A 464 36.09 34.47 5.55
N GLU A 465 35.53 34.99 4.47
CA GLU A 465 35.80 36.37 4.02
C GLU A 465 35.26 37.41 5.00
N LEU A 466 34.04 37.22 5.52
CA LEU A 466 33.42 38.05 6.56
C LEU A 466 34.24 38.07 7.85
N GLU A 467 34.66 36.90 8.34
CA GLU A 467 35.55 36.79 9.49
C GLU A 467 36.88 37.50 9.25
N GLY A 468 37.43 37.38 8.04
CA GLY A 468 38.64 38.09 7.62
C GLY A 468 38.46 39.60 7.67
N ALA A 469 37.35 40.11 7.16
CA ALA A 469 37.01 41.53 7.19
C ALA A 469 36.78 42.05 8.62
N MET A 470 36.08 41.29 9.47
CA MET A 470 35.89 41.62 10.88
C MET A 470 37.22 41.69 11.64
N ARG A 471 38.11 40.71 11.44
CA ARG A 471 39.47 40.74 12.05
C ARG A 471 40.28 41.96 11.59
N GLN A 472 40.14 42.38 10.34
CA GLN A 472 40.79 43.59 9.85
C GLN A 472 40.21 44.86 10.49
N LEU A 473 38.89 44.91 10.70
CA LEU A 473 38.21 45.99 11.43
C LEU A 473 38.61 46.04 12.92
N ASP A 474 38.73 44.89 13.58
CA ASP A 474 39.16 44.79 14.98
C ASP A 474 40.61 45.26 15.16
N LEU A 475 41.49 44.94 14.20
CA LEU A 475 42.87 45.45 14.19
C LEU A 475 42.93 46.98 14.00
N LEU A 476 41.94 47.56 13.32
CA LEU A 476 41.78 49.02 13.19
C LEU A 476 41.06 49.66 14.40
N SER A 477 40.47 48.86 15.30
CA SER A 477 39.67 49.30 16.45
C SER A 477 40.39 49.20 17.81
N LEU A 478 41.71 48.96 17.84
CA LEU A 478 42.51 49.03 19.08
C LEU A 478 42.44 50.45 19.71
N PRO A 479 42.33 50.57 21.05
CA PRO A 479 42.01 51.83 21.68
C PRO A 479 43.19 52.80 21.63
N LEU A 480 42.94 53.97 21.05
CA LEU A 480 43.67 55.20 21.35
C LEU A 480 43.49 55.52 22.83
N GLN A 481 44.47 55.18 23.68
CA GLN A 481 44.63 55.85 24.97
C GLN A 481 46.10 56.06 25.36
N GLU A 482 46.42 57.36 25.31
CA GLU A 482 47.52 58.19 25.82
C GLU A 482 48.59 57.61 26.78
N GLY A 483 49.85 57.96 26.51
CA GLY A 483 50.96 57.89 27.46
C GLY A 483 52.25 58.56 26.95
N TYR A 484 52.58 59.72 27.54
CA TYR A 484 53.68 60.66 27.23
C TYR A 484 55.12 60.10 27.26
N GLY A 485 56.01 60.68 26.44
CA GLY A 485 57.48 60.53 26.59
C GLY A 485 58.31 61.18 25.48
N ASP A 486 58.75 62.41 25.74
CA ASP A 486 59.46 63.37 24.89
C ASP A 486 60.92 62.97 24.52
N ALA A 487 61.37 63.24 23.28
CA ALA A 487 62.71 63.75 22.89
C ALA A 487 63.14 63.43 21.43
N ARG A 488 62.93 64.42 20.55
CA ARG A 488 63.80 64.91 19.44
C ARG A 488 64.87 63.99 18.80
N ALA A 489 64.73 63.80 17.49
CA ALA A 489 65.68 64.21 16.44
C ALA A 489 65.02 63.96 15.05
N ALA A 490 64.55 65.01 14.38
CA ALA A 490 65.25 65.69 13.28
C ALA A 490 65.09 64.98 11.92
N GLU A 491 64.18 65.53 11.11
CA GLU A 491 64.35 65.95 9.70
C GLU A 491 63.10 65.69 8.86
N ALA A 492 62.50 66.77 8.37
CA ALA A 492 61.64 66.78 7.19
C ALA A 492 62.51 67.15 5.96
N PRO A 493 62.18 66.69 4.75
CA PRO A 493 61.43 67.55 3.83
C PRO A 493 60.44 66.73 2.94
N PRO A 494 59.71 67.31 1.97
CA PRO A 494 58.37 67.84 2.25
C PRO A 494 57.30 67.39 1.23
N GLY A 495 56.03 67.52 1.63
CA GLY A 495 54.94 67.83 0.70
C GLY A 495 54.04 66.67 0.28
N THR A 496 53.19 66.20 1.18
CA THR A 496 51.89 65.63 0.80
C THR A 496 50.79 66.61 1.18
N THR A 497 50.27 67.27 0.16
CA THR A 497 49.02 68.03 0.21
C THR A 497 47.88 67.15 0.74
N PRO A 498 47.05 67.64 1.67
CA PRO A 498 45.93 66.91 2.21
C PRO A 498 44.74 67.06 1.26
N ASP A 499 44.67 66.22 0.22
CA ASP A 499 43.48 66.18 -0.65
C ASP A 499 43.24 64.80 -1.31
N SER A 500 44.02 63.77 -0.96
CA SER A 500 43.98 62.46 -1.64
C SER A 500 43.35 61.32 -0.84
N GLY A 501 43.17 61.47 0.47
CA GLY A 501 42.59 60.44 1.33
C GLY A 501 41.12 60.17 1.03
N ASP A 502 40.32 61.23 0.93
CA ASP A 502 38.88 61.14 0.70
C ASP A 502 38.57 60.70 -0.75
N ALA A 503 39.37 61.17 -1.71
CA ALA A 503 39.26 60.76 -3.11
C ALA A 503 39.60 59.28 -3.35
N GLY A 504 40.41 58.66 -2.48
CA GLY A 504 40.73 57.23 -2.52
C GLY A 504 39.59 56.37 -1.97
N VAL A 505 39.02 56.77 -0.82
CA VAL A 505 37.87 56.08 -0.20
C VAL A 505 36.63 56.15 -1.08
N VAL A 506 36.31 57.33 -1.63
CA VAL A 506 35.18 57.51 -2.55
C VAL A 506 35.35 56.70 -3.84
N ARG A 507 36.60 56.54 -4.32
CA ARG A 507 36.90 55.72 -5.51
C ARG A 507 36.80 54.23 -5.22
N SER A 508 37.20 53.78 -4.02
CA SER A 508 37.01 52.41 -3.54
C SER A 508 35.52 52.08 -3.38
N MET A 509 34.74 52.95 -2.73
CA MET A 509 33.29 52.79 -2.60
C MET A 509 32.58 52.77 -3.96
N ARG A 510 33.01 53.60 -4.93
CA ARG A 510 32.50 53.53 -6.31
C ARG A 510 32.81 52.21 -6.97
N GLN A 511 34.03 51.69 -6.82
CA GLN A 511 34.40 50.39 -7.36
C GLN A 511 33.61 49.24 -6.71
N GLN A 512 33.37 49.28 -5.40
CA GLN A 512 32.52 48.32 -4.71
C GLN A 512 31.06 48.41 -5.17
N LEU A 513 30.50 49.62 -5.31
CA LEU A 513 29.15 49.81 -5.85
C LEU A 513 29.02 49.30 -7.29
N GLU A 514 30.05 49.49 -8.11
CA GLU A 514 30.06 48.94 -9.48
C GLU A 514 30.20 47.42 -9.51
N ARG A 515 30.88 46.81 -8.54
CA ARG A 515 30.94 45.33 -8.41
C ARG A 515 29.58 44.78 -7.97
N LEU A 516 29.01 45.32 -6.91
CA LEU A 516 27.68 44.96 -6.43
C LEU A 516 26.60 45.18 -7.49
N LYS A 517 26.73 46.21 -8.33
CA LYS A 517 25.81 46.43 -9.45
C LYS A 517 25.93 45.33 -10.51
N ARG A 518 27.15 44.90 -10.85
CA ARG A 518 27.37 43.79 -11.79
C ARG A 518 26.90 42.45 -11.23
N GLU A 519 27.13 42.20 -9.95
CA GLU A 519 26.63 41.00 -9.24
C GLU A 519 25.10 40.99 -9.18
N LYS A 520 24.48 42.14 -8.85
CA LYS A 520 23.02 42.29 -8.90
C LYS A 520 22.45 42.03 -10.30
N GLU A 521 23.10 42.56 -11.34
CA GLU A 521 22.68 42.33 -12.74
C GLU A 521 22.86 40.86 -13.14
N ALA A 522 23.93 40.19 -12.69
CA ALA A 522 24.16 38.77 -12.93
C ALA A 522 23.12 37.89 -12.24
N LEU A 523 22.82 38.14 -10.96
CA LEU A 523 21.79 37.42 -10.21
C LEU A 523 20.39 37.67 -10.79
N ALA A 524 20.11 38.89 -11.27
CA ALA A 524 18.84 39.17 -11.95
C ALA A 524 18.70 38.37 -13.25
N MET A 525 19.76 38.22 -14.04
CA MET A 525 19.75 37.38 -15.23
C MET A 525 19.57 35.90 -14.87
N GLU A 526 20.21 35.42 -13.80
CA GLU A 526 20.05 34.04 -13.35
C GLU A 526 18.63 33.75 -12.86
N LEU A 527 18.01 34.70 -12.14
CA LEU A 527 16.61 34.60 -11.72
C LEU A 527 15.64 34.63 -12.91
N GLU A 528 15.90 35.44 -13.94
CA GLU A 528 15.10 35.40 -15.16
C GLU A 528 15.22 34.06 -15.89
N VAL A 529 16.42 33.49 -15.96
CA VAL A 529 16.65 32.17 -16.57
C VAL A 529 15.97 31.07 -15.76
N LYS A 530 16.11 31.07 -14.44
CA LYS A 530 15.42 30.13 -13.54
C LYS A 530 13.90 30.31 -13.60
N GLY A 531 13.40 31.53 -13.74
CA GLY A 531 11.99 31.82 -13.97
C GLY A 531 11.47 31.18 -15.25
N ARG A 532 12.19 31.33 -16.37
CA ARG A 532 11.84 30.67 -17.64
C ARG A 532 11.90 29.14 -17.55
N GLN A 533 12.91 28.60 -16.87
CA GLN A 533 13.01 27.15 -16.65
C GLN A 533 11.85 26.61 -15.80
N HIS A 534 11.40 27.37 -14.80
CA HIS A 534 10.24 27.04 -14.02
C HIS A 534 8.96 27.10 -14.87
N ASP A 535 8.79 28.13 -15.70
CA ASP A 535 7.64 28.25 -16.60
C ASP A 535 7.61 27.10 -17.62
N ASP A 536 8.75 26.74 -18.21
CA ASP A 536 8.89 25.60 -19.12
C ASP A 536 8.54 24.27 -18.42
N ALA A 537 8.97 24.09 -17.17
CA ALA A 537 8.64 22.91 -16.37
C ALA A 537 7.13 22.84 -16.05
N MET A 538 6.52 23.99 -15.72
CA MET A 538 5.07 24.09 -15.48
C MET A 538 4.26 23.80 -16.75
N ASP A 539 4.73 24.26 -17.91
CA ASP A 539 4.09 23.95 -19.20
C ASP A 539 4.15 22.46 -19.53
N VAL A 540 5.28 21.79 -19.25
CA VAL A 540 5.40 20.33 -19.43
C VAL A 540 4.48 19.58 -18.47
N LEU A 541 4.41 19.99 -17.21
CA LEU A 541 3.50 19.41 -16.22
C LEU A 541 2.03 19.57 -16.65
N ASN A 542 1.65 20.77 -17.09
CA ASN A 542 0.28 21.03 -17.55
C ASN A 542 -0.09 20.20 -18.79
N ARG A 543 0.85 19.99 -19.72
CA ARG A 543 0.63 19.07 -20.86
C ARG A 543 0.44 17.64 -20.39
N ASN A 544 1.31 17.14 -19.51
CA ASN A 544 1.21 15.78 -18.98
C ASN A 544 -0.12 15.56 -18.23
N ILE A 545 -0.54 16.53 -17.42
CA ILE A 545 -1.85 16.48 -16.74
C ILE A 545 -2.99 16.46 -17.77
N GLY A 546 -2.90 17.28 -18.82
CA GLY A 546 -3.87 17.29 -19.91
C GLY A 546 -3.97 15.95 -20.64
N ASP A 547 -2.84 15.33 -20.96
CA ASP A 547 -2.77 14.03 -21.62
C ASP A 547 -3.36 12.93 -20.72
N LEU A 548 -3.01 12.93 -19.43
CA LEU A 548 -3.51 11.97 -18.45
C LEU A 548 -5.04 12.09 -18.26
N MET A 549 -5.56 13.32 -18.24
CA MET A 549 -7.01 13.57 -18.23
C MET A 549 -7.68 13.07 -19.53
N GLY A 550 -7.03 13.26 -20.69
CA GLY A 550 -7.53 12.76 -21.97
C GLY A 550 -7.58 11.24 -22.06
N GLU A 551 -6.56 10.56 -21.50
CA GLU A 551 -6.52 9.11 -21.37
C GLU A 551 -7.61 8.60 -20.42
N LEU A 552 -7.78 9.24 -19.26
CA LEU A 552 -8.82 8.90 -18.30
C LEU A 552 -10.22 9.02 -18.92
N ASP A 553 -10.50 10.14 -19.59
CA ASP A 553 -11.76 10.36 -20.31
C ASP A 553 -12.01 9.31 -21.39
N SER A 554 -10.95 8.88 -22.09
CA SER A 554 -11.05 7.84 -23.12
C SER A 554 -11.32 6.47 -22.51
N ARG A 555 -10.71 6.14 -21.36
CA ARG A 555 -11.02 4.93 -20.60
C ARG A 555 -12.45 4.95 -20.08
N ILE A 556 -12.90 6.06 -19.50
CA ILE A 556 -14.29 6.21 -19.01
C ILE A 556 -15.29 5.99 -20.16
N ARG A 557 -15.05 6.61 -21.32
CA ARG A 557 -15.89 6.37 -22.52
C ARG A 557 -15.84 4.91 -22.97
N GLY A 558 -14.67 4.28 -22.96
CA GLY A 558 -14.53 2.85 -23.29
C GLY A 558 -15.33 1.96 -22.34
N CYS A 559 -15.23 2.19 -21.03
CA CYS A 559 -16.02 1.47 -20.03
C CYS A 559 -17.52 1.71 -20.19
N GLN A 560 -17.95 2.93 -20.51
CA GLN A 560 -19.35 3.23 -20.79
C GLN A 560 -19.87 2.48 -22.01
N VAL A 561 -19.11 2.43 -23.11
CA VAL A 561 -19.47 1.70 -24.32
C VAL A 561 -19.56 0.20 -24.06
N SER A 562 -18.57 -0.36 -23.34
CA SER A 562 -18.57 -1.76 -22.93
C SER A 562 -19.79 -2.08 -22.05
N ALA A 563 -20.11 -1.23 -21.08
CA ALA A 563 -21.29 -1.39 -20.23
C ALA A 563 -22.61 -1.29 -21.02
N THR A 564 -22.70 -0.42 -22.03
CA THR A 564 -23.88 -0.37 -22.90
C THR A 564 -24.02 -1.61 -23.77
N SER A 565 -22.90 -2.11 -24.32
CA SER A 565 -22.89 -3.35 -25.12
C SER A 565 -23.29 -4.57 -24.28
N ALA A 566 -22.76 -4.67 -23.05
CA ALA A 566 -23.15 -5.74 -22.12
C ALA A 566 -24.65 -5.67 -21.77
N LYS A 567 -25.20 -4.47 -21.59
CA LYS A 567 -26.65 -4.29 -21.36
C LYS A 567 -27.50 -4.70 -22.56
N GLU A 568 -27.03 -4.50 -23.79
CA GLU A 568 -27.72 -4.95 -25.01
C GLU A 568 -27.70 -6.47 -25.10
N LEU A 569 -26.54 -7.11 -24.90
CA LEU A 569 -26.44 -8.57 -24.87
C LEU A 569 -27.35 -9.20 -23.81
N LEU A 570 -27.44 -8.61 -22.61
CA LEU A 570 -28.35 -9.08 -21.57
C LEU A 570 -29.83 -8.95 -21.99
N ARG A 571 -30.19 -7.92 -22.77
CA ARG A 571 -31.56 -7.81 -23.32
C ARG A 571 -31.82 -8.87 -24.39
N ASP A 572 -30.85 -9.15 -25.24
CA ASP A 572 -30.97 -10.20 -26.27
C ASP A 572 -31.12 -11.58 -25.63
N ILE A 573 -30.32 -11.89 -24.59
CA ILE A 573 -30.45 -13.12 -23.81
C ILE A 573 -31.84 -13.21 -23.15
N ALA A 574 -32.35 -12.10 -22.60
CA ALA A 574 -33.69 -12.08 -22.00
C ALA A 574 -34.79 -12.32 -23.03
N MET A 575 -34.67 -11.74 -24.24
CA MET A 575 -35.60 -11.98 -25.36
C MET A 575 -35.58 -13.44 -25.82
N LEU A 576 -34.39 -14.06 -25.90
CA LEU A 576 -34.25 -15.47 -26.26
C LEU A 576 -34.89 -16.38 -25.21
N ARG A 577 -34.67 -16.10 -23.92
CA ARG A 577 -35.30 -16.86 -22.83
C ARG A 577 -36.83 -16.75 -22.86
N SER A 578 -37.39 -15.57 -23.14
CA SER A 578 -38.84 -15.44 -23.28
C SER A 578 -39.40 -16.19 -24.49
N ALA A 579 -38.64 -16.28 -25.59
CA ALA A 579 -39.05 -17.06 -26.75
C ALA A 579 -39.00 -18.58 -26.48
N GLU A 580 -37.97 -19.04 -25.75
CA GLU A 580 -37.87 -20.44 -25.30
C GLU A 580 -39.03 -20.81 -24.35
N GLU A 581 -39.39 -19.93 -23.41
CA GLU A 581 -40.55 -20.13 -22.52
C GLU A 581 -41.88 -20.20 -23.29
N GLU A 582 -42.07 -19.38 -24.34
CA GLU A 582 -43.26 -19.43 -25.21
C GLU A 582 -43.33 -20.71 -26.08
N ASP A 583 -42.17 -21.22 -26.54
CA ASP A 583 -42.09 -22.47 -27.30
C ASP A 583 -42.34 -23.71 -26.40
N ASP A 584 -41.90 -23.68 -25.14
CA ASP A 584 -42.16 -24.73 -24.16
C ASP A 584 -43.65 -24.78 -23.75
N GLU A 585 -44.30 -23.62 -23.53
CA GLU A 585 -45.75 -23.56 -23.27
C GLU A 585 -46.59 -24.03 -24.47
N SER A 586 -46.08 -23.85 -25.69
CA SER A 586 -46.74 -24.32 -26.93
C SER A 586 -46.61 -25.85 -27.11
N ASN A 587 -45.51 -26.45 -26.65
CA ASN A 587 -45.28 -27.90 -26.72
C ASN A 587 -45.96 -28.71 -25.61
N GLU A 588 -46.27 -28.11 -24.46
CA GLU A 588 -47.06 -28.77 -23.41
C GLU A 588 -48.59 -28.79 -23.69
N GLY A 589 -49.02 -28.16 -24.80
CA GLY A 589 -50.43 -28.03 -25.19
C GLY A 589 -50.95 -29.00 -26.27
N GLU A 590 -50.11 -29.87 -26.85
CA GLU A 590 -50.51 -30.98 -27.75
C GLU A 590 -50.46 -32.35 -27.06
#